data_AF-A0A6I1DTS7-F1
#
_entry.id   AF-A0A6I1DTS7-F1
#
_cell.length_a   1.000
_cell.length_b   1.000
_cell.length_c   1.000
_cell.angle_alpha   90.00
_cell.angle_beta   90.00
_cell.angle_gamma   90.00
#
_symmetry.space_group_name_H-M   'P 1'
#
loop_
_entity.id
_entity.type
_entity.pdbx_description
1 polymer ?
#
loop_
_entity_poly.entity_id
_entity_poly.type
_entity_poly.pdbx_seq_one_letter_code
_entity_poly.pdbx_strand_id
1 'polypeptide(L)'
;PKSAAKLASAFHAEITPNNYERFFKAKKLQDMILQDTEPLFSKIEKIEKTEKAGEVPLEKNEKEKKDAKEKAPPKQENYISIEDFKKVEIKVGLIKEAQRIEKSNKLLRLKVDLGEGRLRQIVSGIAL
;
A
#
# COMPACT_ATOMS: atom_id res chain seq x y z
N PRO A 1 -19.10 -1.86 -16.16
CA PRO A 1 -19.33 -1.19 -14.85
C PRO A 1 -19.22 0.34 -15.03
N LYS A 2 -19.91 1.15 -14.20
CA LYS A 2 -19.85 2.63 -14.30
C LYS A 2 -18.42 3.19 -14.18
N SER A 3 -17.57 2.50 -13.43
CA SER A 3 -16.13 2.79 -13.29
C SER A 3 -15.36 2.69 -14.61
N ALA A 4 -15.68 1.72 -15.48
CA ALA A 4 -15.01 1.57 -16.77
C ALA A 4 -15.27 2.77 -17.69
N ALA A 5 -16.47 3.36 -17.64
CA ALA A 5 -16.79 4.56 -18.41
C ALA A 5 -16.01 5.79 -17.91
N LYS A 6 -15.85 5.93 -16.58
CA LYS A 6 -15.04 7.02 -15.98
C LYS A 6 -13.56 6.94 -16.39
N LEU A 7 -13.00 5.73 -16.42
CA LEU A 7 -11.64 5.52 -16.92
C LEU A 7 -11.56 5.88 -18.42
N ALA A 8 -12.48 5.37 -19.23
CA ALA A 8 -12.53 5.66 -20.67
C ALA A 8 -12.49 7.17 -20.97
N SER A 9 -13.26 7.97 -20.22
CA SER A 9 -13.22 9.43 -20.35
C SER A 9 -11.88 10.06 -19.95
N ALA A 10 -11.22 9.56 -18.90
CA ALA A 10 -9.93 10.06 -18.46
C ALA A 10 -8.80 9.80 -19.49
N PHE A 11 -8.92 8.71 -20.25
CA PHE A 11 -8.00 8.33 -21.33
C PHE A 11 -8.36 8.93 -22.69
N HIS A 12 -9.43 9.74 -22.80
CA HIS A 12 -9.99 10.17 -24.09
C HIS A 12 -10.23 9.02 -25.08
N ALA A 13 -10.52 7.83 -24.57
CA ALA A 13 -10.58 6.60 -25.34
C ALA A 13 -11.97 5.99 -25.23
N GLU A 14 -12.57 5.66 -26.38
CA GLU A 14 -13.83 4.92 -26.39
C GLU A 14 -13.55 3.41 -26.28
N ILE A 15 -14.34 2.71 -25.46
CA ILE A 15 -14.26 1.26 -25.35
C ILE A 15 -15.05 0.66 -26.51
N THR A 16 -14.40 0.49 -27.67
CA THR A 16 -14.99 -0.11 -28.87
C THR A 16 -14.20 -1.34 -29.32
N PRO A 17 -14.84 -2.31 -30.02
CA PRO A 17 -14.14 -3.48 -30.56
C PRO A 17 -13.01 -3.09 -31.51
N ASN A 18 -13.18 -2.02 -32.29
CA ASN A 18 -12.17 -1.52 -33.22
C ASN A 18 -10.91 -1.02 -32.48
N ASN A 19 -11.08 -0.34 -31.35
CA ASN A 19 -9.97 0.09 -30.51
C ASN A 19 -9.25 -1.10 -29.85
N TYR A 20 -9.97 -2.16 -29.47
CA TYR A 20 -9.35 -3.38 -28.97
C TYR A 20 -8.43 -4.03 -30.00
N GLU A 21 -8.91 -4.21 -31.24
CA GLU A 21 -8.10 -4.76 -32.34
C GLU A 21 -6.84 -3.91 -32.59
N ARG A 22 -7.00 -2.58 -32.61
CA ARG A 22 -5.91 -1.63 -32.85
C ARG A 22 -4.84 -1.64 -31.77
N PHE A 23 -5.24 -1.55 -30.50
CA PHE A 23 -4.30 -1.42 -29.39
C PHE A 23 -3.70 -2.77 -28.98
N PHE A 24 -4.50 -3.83 -28.92
CA PHE A 24 -4.06 -5.12 -28.37
C PHE A 24 -3.57 -6.11 -29.42
N LYS A 25 -4.26 -6.24 -30.57
CA LYS A 25 -3.83 -7.18 -31.62
C LYS A 25 -2.76 -6.57 -32.53
N ALA A 26 -2.95 -5.31 -32.94
CA ALA A 26 -2.01 -4.63 -33.82
C ALA A 26 -0.86 -3.93 -33.09
N LYS A 27 -0.83 -3.95 -31.74
CA LYS A 27 0.21 -3.33 -30.87
C LYS A 27 0.48 -1.85 -31.18
N LYS A 28 -0.48 -1.13 -31.76
CA LYS A 28 -0.32 0.29 -32.11
C LYS A 28 -0.69 1.14 -30.90
N LEU A 29 0.27 1.41 -30.04
CA LEU A 29 0.12 2.33 -28.91
C LEU A 29 -0.10 3.77 -29.42
N GLN A 30 -0.83 4.57 -28.65
CA GLN A 30 -1.09 5.98 -28.90
C GLN A 30 -0.58 6.79 -27.72
N ASP A 31 0.05 7.93 -27.99
CA ASP A 31 0.42 8.89 -26.96
C ASP A 31 -0.84 9.54 -26.38
N MET A 32 -1.00 9.46 -25.06
CA MET A 32 -2.19 9.95 -24.35
C MET A 32 -1.79 10.85 -23.20
N ILE A 33 -2.45 12.02 -23.11
CA ILE A 33 -2.39 12.93 -21.97
C ILE A 33 -3.63 12.65 -21.12
N LEU A 34 -3.41 12.30 -19.86
CA LEU A 34 -4.46 11.98 -18.90
C LEU A 34 -5.18 13.24 -18.42
N GLN A 35 -6.51 13.20 -18.38
CA GLN A 35 -7.31 14.20 -17.66
C GLN A 35 -7.45 13.81 -16.20
N ASP A 36 -7.63 14.81 -15.34
CA ASP A 36 -7.95 14.57 -13.94
C ASP A 36 -9.32 13.87 -13.82
N THR A 37 -9.40 12.88 -12.94
CA THR A 37 -10.61 12.09 -12.73
C THR A 37 -10.89 11.93 -11.25
N GLU A 38 -12.16 12.02 -10.89
CA GLU A 38 -12.61 11.73 -9.54
C GLU A 38 -12.21 10.30 -9.12
N PRO A 39 -11.97 10.07 -7.81
CA PRO A 39 -11.66 8.75 -7.27
C PRO A 39 -12.66 7.69 -7.76
N LEU A 40 -12.13 6.64 -8.39
CA LEU A 40 -12.94 5.59 -9.01
C LEU A 40 -13.69 4.74 -7.97
N PHE A 41 -13.12 4.67 -6.78
CA PHE A 41 -13.64 3.98 -5.61
C PHE A 41 -13.47 4.88 -4.40
N SER A 42 -14.40 4.79 -3.45
CA SER A 42 -14.27 5.48 -2.17
C SER A 42 -13.06 4.93 -1.40
N LYS A 43 -12.37 5.83 -0.69
CA LYS A 43 -11.26 5.46 0.18
C LYS A 43 -11.81 4.63 1.34
N ILE A 44 -11.38 3.37 1.47
CA ILE A 44 -11.79 2.49 2.56
C ILE A 44 -10.96 2.86 3.79
N GLU A 45 -11.48 3.69 4.69
CA GLU A 45 -10.78 4.12 5.92
C GLU A 45 -11.01 3.17 7.11
N LYS A 46 -11.83 2.12 6.97
CA LYS A 46 -11.99 1.05 7.96
C LYS A 46 -12.11 -0.30 7.27
N ILE A 47 -11.04 -1.09 7.29
CA ILE A 47 -11.13 -2.55 7.10
C ILE A 47 -11.42 -3.14 8.49
N GLU A 48 -12.61 -2.87 9.02
CA GLU A 48 -13.17 -3.69 10.09
C GLU A 48 -13.98 -4.79 9.41
N LYS A 49 -13.41 -6.00 9.41
CA LYS A 49 -13.99 -7.30 9.02
C LYS A 49 -15.45 -7.24 8.56
N THR A 50 -15.67 -7.33 7.26
CA THR A 50 -16.95 -7.81 6.74
C THR A 50 -16.68 -8.72 5.54
N GLU A 51 -16.19 -9.92 5.83
CA GLU A 51 -16.41 -11.07 4.97
C GLU A 51 -17.91 -11.37 4.96
N LYS A 52 -18.68 -10.67 4.11
CA LYS A 52 -19.93 -11.19 3.52
C LYS A 52 -20.13 -10.49 2.18
N ALA A 53 -19.67 -11.14 1.11
CA ALA A 53 -20.13 -10.86 -0.24
C ALA A 53 -21.61 -11.22 -0.31
N GLY A 54 -22.47 -10.20 -0.27
CA GLY A 54 -23.92 -10.31 -0.38
C GLY A 54 -24.46 -8.94 -0.77
N GLU A 55 -24.77 -8.83 -2.06
CA GLU A 55 -25.65 -7.87 -2.73
C GLU A 55 -26.10 -6.62 -1.96
N VAL A 56 -25.75 -5.44 -2.49
CA VAL A 56 -26.39 -4.18 -2.12
C VAL A 56 -26.92 -3.49 -3.38
N PRO A 57 -28.25 -3.42 -3.57
CA PRO A 57 -28.85 -2.46 -4.49
C PRO A 57 -28.64 -1.02 -4.02
N LEU A 58 -28.35 -0.15 -4.98
CA LEU A 58 -28.29 1.30 -4.89
C LEU A 58 -29.68 1.88 -4.59
N GLU A 59 -29.79 2.90 -3.73
CA GLU A 59 -30.33 4.23 -4.10
C GLU A 59 -30.40 5.27 -2.95
N LYS A 60 -29.90 6.48 -3.27
CA LYS A 60 -30.24 7.86 -2.85
C LYS A 60 -30.73 8.17 -1.42
N ASN A 61 -30.08 9.15 -0.77
CA ASN A 61 -30.59 10.54 -0.73
C ASN A 61 -29.61 11.55 -0.10
N GLU A 62 -29.59 12.75 -0.68
CA GLU A 62 -28.91 13.95 -0.19
C GLU A 62 -29.65 14.56 1.03
N LYS A 63 -28.91 15.11 2.00
CA LYS A 63 -28.95 16.55 2.37
C LYS A 63 -28.21 16.87 3.67
N GLU A 64 -27.49 17.98 3.57
CA GLU A 64 -26.78 18.82 4.54
C GLU A 64 -27.40 18.97 5.95
N LYS A 65 -26.56 19.05 6.99
CA LYS A 65 -26.27 20.30 7.74
C LYS A 65 -25.37 20.10 8.98
N LYS A 66 -24.34 20.97 9.02
CA LYS A 66 -23.84 21.81 10.15
C LYS A 66 -23.23 21.18 11.40
N ASP A 67 -21.94 21.51 11.54
CA ASP A 67 -21.23 22.04 12.71
C ASP A 67 -21.88 21.93 14.10
N ALA A 68 -21.25 21.15 14.98
CA ALA A 68 -20.59 21.66 16.21
C ALA A 68 -20.12 20.50 17.11
N LYS A 69 -18.94 20.69 17.73
CA LYS A 69 -18.40 19.95 18.89
C LYS A 69 -18.06 18.47 18.61
N GLU A 70 -16.87 17.97 18.88
CA GLU A 70 -15.93 18.27 19.94
C GLU A 70 -14.61 17.61 19.51
N LYS A 71 -13.53 18.38 19.31
CA LYS A 71 -12.22 17.77 19.09
C LYS A 71 -11.81 17.09 20.39
N ALA A 72 -12.05 15.79 20.46
CA ALA A 72 -11.39 14.89 21.40
C ALA A 72 -9.90 15.26 21.48
N PRO A 73 -9.27 15.16 22.67
CA PRO A 73 -7.84 15.44 22.80
C PRO A 73 -7.09 14.63 21.73
N PRO A 74 -6.09 15.21 21.07
CA PRO A 74 -5.34 14.49 20.05
C PRO A 74 -4.83 13.23 20.73
N LYS A 75 -5.23 12.08 20.16
CA LYS A 75 -4.68 10.78 20.51
C LYS A 75 -3.17 10.99 20.42
N GLN A 76 -2.49 11.07 21.56
CA GLN A 76 -1.05 11.21 21.58
C GLN A 76 -0.54 9.91 20.97
N GLU A 77 -0.29 9.93 19.68
CA GLU A 77 0.52 8.92 19.04
C GLU A 77 1.85 8.94 19.80
N ASN A 78 2.36 7.76 20.12
CA ASN A 78 3.60 7.58 20.88
C ASN A 78 4.81 8.05 20.06
N TYR A 79 4.89 9.35 19.79
CA TYR A 79 6.01 9.98 19.09
C TYR A 79 7.21 10.03 20.02
N ILE A 80 8.37 9.62 19.48
CA ILE A 80 9.65 9.85 20.12
C ILE A 80 10.18 11.23 19.72
N SER A 81 11.02 11.83 20.57
CA SER A 81 11.69 13.07 20.22
C SER A 81 12.76 12.84 19.14
N ILE A 82 13.14 13.90 18.41
CA ILE A 82 14.27 13.83 17.46
C ILE A 82 15.60 13.50 18.16
N GLU A 83 15.73 13.89 19.43
CA GLU A 83 16.89 13.59 20.26
C GLU A 83 16.98 12.09 20.55
N ASP A 84 15.85 11.43 20.77
CA ASP A 84 15.82 9.98 20.97
C ASP A 84 16.13 9.21 19.69
N PHE A 85 15.66 9.70 18.55
CA PHE A 85 16.02 9.12 17.25
C PHE A 85 17.53 9.23 16.98
N LYS A 86 18.16 10.36 17.32
CA LYS A 86 19.62 10.56 17.17
C LYS A 86 20.48 9.61 18.01
N LYS A 87 19.94 9.04 19.10
CA LYS A 87 20.66 8.05 19.93
C LYS A 87 20.76 6.68 19.25
N VAL A 88 19.97 6.41 18.22
CA VAL A 88 19.95 5.13 17.51
C VAL A 88 20.85 5.19 16.28
N GLU A 89 21.73 4.21 16.12
CA GLU A 89 22.59 4.08 14.95
C GLU A 89 22.04 3.01 14.00
N ILE A 90 21.71 3.41 12.76
CA ILE A 90 21.24 2.51 11.70
C ILE A 90 22.40 2.27 10.72
N LYS A 91 22.82 1.01 10.58
CA LYS A 91 23.89 0.60 9.67
C LYS A 91 23.39 -0.38 8.62
N VAL A 92 24.02 -0.36 7.46
CA VAL A 92 23.87 -1.37 6.41
C VAL A 92 25.01 -2.37 6.54
N GLY A 93 24.69 -3.66 6.50
CA GLY A 93 25.65 -4.75 6.63
C GLY A 93 25.44 -5.84 5.59
N LEU A 94 26.50 -6.59 5.31
CA LEU A 94 26.46 -7.74 4.41
C LEU A 94 26.27 -9.03 5.21
N ILE A 95 25.27 -9.83 4.85
CA ILE A 95 25.10 -11.16 5.45
C ILE A 95 26.16 -12.09 4.89
N LYS A 96 26.99 -12.68 5.77
CA LYS A 96 28.02 -13.65 5.41
C LYS A 96 27.56 -15.10 5.59
N GLU A 97 26.75 -15.37 6.61
CA GLU A 97 26.16 -16.69 6.86
C GLU A 97 24.73 -16.56 7.36
N ALA A 98 23.88 -17.51 6.97
CA ALA A 98 22.48 -17.62 7.40
C ALA A 98 22.13 -19.08 7.67
N GLN A 99 21.66 -19.39 8.87
CA GLN A 99 21.36 -20.76 9.30
C GLN A 99 20.05 -20.80 10.10
N ARG A 100 19.27 -21.88 9.94
CA ARG A 100 18.10 -22.12 10.79
C ARG A 100 18.55 -22.48 12.21
N ILE A 101 17.74 -22.09 13.18
CA ILE A 101 18.00 -22.40 14.59
C ILE A 101 17.28 -23.70 14.94
N GLU A 102 18.02 -24.63 15.53
CA GLU A 102 17.43 -25.84 16.09
C GLU A 102 16.35 -25.47 17.11
N LYS A 103 15.17 -26.08 17.02
CA LYS A 103 13.97 -25.80 17.83
C LYS A 103 13.14 -24.57 17.43
N SER A 104 13.46 -23.87 16.34
CA SER A 104 12.56 -22.83 15.82
C SER A 104 12.48 -22.82 14.30
N ASN A 105 11.26 -23.02 13.79
CA ASN A 105 10.97 -22.96 12.35
C ASN A 105 10.86 -21.51 11.84
N LYS A 106 10.68 -20.53 12.73
CA LYS A 106 10.43 -19.12 12.37
C LYS A 106 11.68 -18.23 12.50
N LEU A 107 12.78 -18.75 13.04
CA LEU A 107 13.97 -17.96 13.34
C LEU A 107 15.17 -18.37 12.49
N LEU A 108 15.91 -17.37 12.05
CA LEU A 108 17.16 -17.50 11.30
C LEU A 108 18.28 -16.80 12.06
N ARG A 109 19.39 -17.51 12.26
CA ARG A 109 20.65 -16.96 12.80
C ARG A 109 21.49 -16.44 11.64
N LEU A 110 21.75 -15.15 11.64
CA LEU A 110 22.55 -14.43 10.66
C LEU A 110 23.89 -14.02 11.26
N LYS A 111 24.98 -14.16 10.50
CA LYS A 111 26.24 -13.47 10.77
C LYS A 111 26.40 -12.32 9.78
N VAL A 112 26.41 -11.09 10.28
CA VAL A 112 26.39 -9.87 9.46
C VAL A 112 27.70 -9.10 9.67
N ASP A 113 28.35 -8.75 8.57
CA ASP A 113 29.50 -7.86 8.54
C ASP A 113 29.03 -6.41 8.48
N LEU A 114 29.42 -5.63 9.50
CA LEU A 114 29.11 -4.20 9.62
C LEU A 114 30.36 -3.32 9.45
N GLY A 115 31.48 -3.88 9.01
CA GLY A 115 32.75 -3.16 8.89
C GLY A 115 33.48 -2.92 10.22
N GLU A 116 33.07 -3.62 11.29
CA GLU A 116 33.65 -3.50 12.64
C GLU A 116 34.80 -4.49 12.90
N GLY A 117 35.31 -5.15 11.85
CA GLY A 117 36.33 -6.20 11.95
C GLY A 117 35.84 -7.52 12.55
N ARG A 118 34.57 -7.61 12.93
CA ARG A 118 33.92 -8.84 13.41
C ARG A 118 32.52 -8.98 12.83
N LEU A 119 32.07 -10.22 12.69
CA LEU A 119 30.69 -10.51 12.32
C LEU A 119 29.79 -10.43 13.55
N ARG A 120 28.70 -9.65 13.47
CA ARG A 120 27.65 -9.64 14.49
C ARG A 120 26.66 -10.77 14.24
N GLN A 121 26.23 -11.42 15.32
CA GLN A 121 25.16 -12.42 15.26
C GLN A 121 23.80 -11.74 15.46
N ILE A 122 22.87 -11.94 14.53
CA ILE A 122 21.51 -11.42 14.58
C ILE A 122 20.52 -12.59 14.44
N VAL A 123 19.53 -12.65 15.32
CA VAL A 123 18.42 -13.62 15.19
C VAL A 123 17.21 -12.90 14.62
N SER A 124 16.72 -13.36 13.47
CA SER A 124 15.65 -12.71 12.73
C SER A 124 14.45 -13.65 12.52
N GLY A 125 13.24 -13.10 12.61
CA GLY A 125 11.97 -13.83 12.46
C GLY A 125 11.49 -13.98 11.02
N ILE A 126 12.41 -14.09 10.06
CA ILE A 126 12.14 -14.07 8.61
C ILE A 126 12.27 -15.45 7.96
N ALA A 127 12.32 -16.53 8.75
CA ALA A 127 12.42 -17.87 8.19
C ALA A 127 11.08 -18.26 7.53
N LEU A 128 11.18 -18.71 6.27
CA LEU A 128 10.08 -19.31 5.49
C LEU A 128 9.84 -20.76 5.91
#